data_AF-A0A9X5H5S1-F1
#
_entry.id   AF-A0A9X5H5S1-F1
#
_cell.length_a   1.000
_cell.length_b   1.000
_cell.length_c   1.000
_cell.angle_alpha   90.00
_cell.angle_beta   90.00
_cell.angle_gamma   90.00
#
_symmetry.space_group_name_H-M   'P 1'
#
loop_
_entity.id
_entity.type
_entity.pdbx_description
1 polymer ?
#
loop_
_entity_poly.entity_id
_entity_poly.type
_entity_poly.pdbx_seq_one_letter_code
_entity_poly.pdbx_strand_id
1 'polypeptide(L)'
;MFYKYLELVLQNTHFHFINKNTFYNPERSIHTIPMNHFSRNIKHYRKLHNLTQQQLADKVGISHQALSFYENGIRECKIDYLIKFADVFGISVDELVR
;
A
#
# COMPACT_ATOMS: atom_id res chain seq x y z
N MET A 1 -11.02 -11.02 3.22
CA MET A 1 -12.28 -10.43 3.73
C MET A 1 -12.54 -9.00 3.20
N PHE A 2 -11.54 -8.17 2.93
CA PHE A 2 -11.73 -6.78 2.45
C PHE A 2 -12.38 -6.68 1.04
N TYR A 3 -11.95 -7.49 0.07
CA TYR A 3 -12.53 -7.51 -1.29
C TYR A 3 -13.99 -8.00 -1.32
N LYS A 4 -14.39 -8.86 -0.39
CA LYS A 4 -15.76 -9.37 -0.30
C LYS A 4 -16.75 -8.29 0.17
N TYR A 5 -16.28 -7.35 1.00
CA TYR A 5 -17.08 -6.19 1.42
C TYR A 5 -17.24 -5.19 0.26
N LEU A 6 -16.21 -5.02 -0.57
CA LEU A 6 -16.23 -4.16 -1.76
C LEU A 6 -17.21 -4.68 -2.83
N GLU A 7 -17.21 -5.99 -3.12
CA GLU A 7 -18.18 -6.60 -4.04
C GLU A 7 -19.62 -6.45 -3.55
N LEU A 8 -19.86 -6.63 -2.24
CA LEU A 8 -21.20 -6.51 -1.65
C LEU A 8 -21.75 -5.08 -1.76
N VAL A 9 -20.89 -4.06 -1.61
CA VAL A 9 -21.25 -2.64 -1.74
C VAL A 9 -21.48 -2.25 -3.21
N LEU A 10 -20.70 -2.79 -4.14
CA LEU A 10 -20.82 -2.47 -5.58
C LEU A 10 -22.06 -3.09 -6.25
N GLN A 11 -22.60 -4.18 -5.71
CA GLN A 11 -23.75 -4.87 -6.34
C GLN A 11 -25.12 -4.22 -6.09
N ASN A 12 -25.27 -3.26 -5.17
CA ASN A 12 -26.59 -2.74 -4.77
C ASN A 12 -26.75 -1.20 -4.71
N THR A 13 -25.77 -0.42 -5.21
CA THR A 13 -25.85 1.05 -5.19
C THR A 13 -25.18 1.69 -6.40
N HIS A 14 -25.83 2.70 -7.01
CA HIS A 14 -25.26 3.50 -8.11
C HIS A 14 -24.12 4.38 -7.59
N PHE A 15 -22.87 3.91 -7.73
CA PHE A 15 -21.67 4.70 -7.46
C PHE A 15 -21.13 5.32 -8.76
N HIS A 16 -20.75 6.60 -8.68
CA HIS A 16 -20.00 7.26 -9.74
C HIS A 16 -18.53 7.30 -9.35
N PHE A 17 -17.68 6.68 -10.16
CA PHE A 17 -16.23 6.75 -9.95
C PHE A 17 -15.72 8.14 -10.32
N ILE A 18 -15.14 8.83 -9.34
CA ILE A 18 -14.47 10.13 -9.55
C ILE A 18 -13.04 9.87 -10.05
N ASN A 19 -12.36 8.90 -9.46
CA ASN A 19 -11.04 8.44 -9.89
C ASN A 19 -10.81 6.98 -9.43
N LYS A 20 -9.60 6.45 -9.64
CA LYS A 20 -9.22 5.06 -9.30
C LYS A 20 -9.45 4.67 -7.83
N ASN A 21 -9.58 5.63 -6.93
CA ASN A 21 -9.58 5.44 -5.48
C ASN A 21 -10.75 6.15 -4.78
N THR A 22 -11.55 6.91 -5.51
CA THR A 22 -12.60 7.78 -4.96
C THR A 22 -13.87 7.59 -5.74
N PHE A 23 -14.96 7.32 -5.02
CA PHE A 23 -16.28 7.14 -5.60
C PHE A 23 -17.32 7.92 -4.81
N TYR A 24 -18.32 8.38 -5.53
CA TYR A 24 -19.41 9.18 -5.03
C TYR A 24 -20.68 8.36 -4.97
N ASN A 25 -21.36 8.40 -3.82
CA ASN A 25 -22.76 8.00 -3.70
C ASN A 25 -23.63 9.26 -3.54
N PRO A 26 -24.56 9.54 -4.47
CA PRO A 26 -25.43 10.71 -4.39
C PRO A 26 -26.29 10.79 -3.12
N GLU A 27 -26.53 9.67 -2.46
CA GLU A 27 -27.37 9.59 -1.25
C GLU A 27 -26.54 9.56 0.05
N ARG A 28 -25.22 9.30 -0.01
CA ARG A 28 -24.42 8.92 1.19
C ARG A 28 -23.02 9.54 1.30
N SER A 29 -22.73 10.61 0.56
CA SER A 29 -21.46 11.37 0.58
C SER A 29 -20.27 10.68 -0.12
N ILE A 30 -19.13 11.39 -0.19
CA ILE A 30 -17.92 10.96 -0.89
C ILE A 30 -17.22 9.85 -0.09
N HIS A 31 -16.90 8.73 -0.74
CA HIS A 31 -16.11 7.66 -0.16
C HIS A 31 -14.74 7.58 -0.85
N THR A 32 -13.68 7.67 -0.06
CA THR A 32 -12.29 7.51 -0.52
C THR A 32 -11.76 6.18 -0.01
N ILE A 33 -11.26 5.32 -0.90
CA ILE A 33 -10.46 4.17 -0.52
C ILE A 33 -9.12 4.71 0.01
N PRO A 34 -8.74 4.42 1.26
CA PRO A 34 -7.45 4.83 1.78
C PRO A 34 -6.37 4.20 0.90
N MET A 35 -5.63 5.05 0.21
CA MET A 35 -4.57 4.64 -0.69
C MET A 35 -3.38 4.21 0.17
N ASN A 36 -2.88 2.98 0.01
CA ASN A 36 -1.71 2.54 0.77
C ASN A 36 -0.44 3.18 0.17
N HIS A 37 -0.13 4.40 0.64
CA HIS A 37 1.03 5.18 0.23
C HIS A 37 2.34 4.40 0.44
N PHE A 38 2.45 3.72 1.58
CA PHE A 38 3.57 2.84 1.89
C PHE A 38 3.86 1.82 0.78
N SER A 39 2.87 1.05 0.31
CA SER A 39 3.07 0.03 -0.74
C SER A 39 3.69 0.61 -2.02
N ARG A 40 3.27 1.81 -2.41
CA ARG A 40 3.81 2.51 -3.59
C ARG A 40 5.23 3.00 -3.32
N ASN A 41 5.46 3.60 -2.16
CA ASN A 41 6.72 4.24 -1.81
C ASN A 41 7.84 3.21 -1.65
N ILE A 42 7.59 2.07 -1.00
CA ILE A 42 8.64 1.04 -0.88
C ILE A 42 9.09 0.55 -2.25
N LYS A 43 8.15 0.36 -3.18
CA LYS A 43 8.45 -0.08 -4.55
C LYS A 43 9.20 0.99 -5.33
N HIS A 44 8.86 2.26 -5.10
CA HIS A 44 9.54 3.41 -5.69
C HIS A 44 10.99 3.50 -5.21
N TYR A 45 11.22 3.59 -3.90
CA TYR A 45 12.55 3.67 -3.32
C TYR A 45 13.39 2.42 -3.64
N ARG A 46 12.82 1.22 -3.58
CA ARG A 46 13.53 0.01 -4.01
C ARG A 46 14.09 0.13 -5.42
N LYS A 47 13.28 0.63 -6.36
CA LYS A 47 13.70 0.82 -7.75
C LYS A 47 14.73 1.94 -7.90
N LEU A 48 14.60 3.04 -7.16
CA LEU A 48 15.61 4.12 -7.15
C LEU A 48 16.98 3.62 -6.68
N HIS A 49 17.00 2.69 -5.70
CA HIS A 49 18.21 2.05 -5.22
C HIS A 49 18.68 0.86 -6.08
N ASN A 50 18.02 0.59 -7.22
CA ASN A 50 18.33 -0.52 -8.12
C ASN A 50 18.32 -1.91 -7.46
N LEU A 51 17.46 -2.11 -6.46
CA LEU A 51 17.35 -3.37 -5.73
C LEU A 51 16.27 -4.29 -6.32
N THR A 52 16.56 -5.59 -6.39
CA THR A 52 15.51 -6.60 -6.59
C THR A 52 14.65 -6.75 -5.32
N GLN A 53 13.47 -7.36 -5.44
CA GLN A 53 12.66 -7.66 -4.27
C GLN A 53 13.42 -8.54 -3.27
N GLN A 54 14.16 -9.55 -3.75
CA GLN A 54 14.97 -10.40 -2.87
C GLN A 54 16.02 -9.59 -2.11
N GLN A 55 16.78 -8.73 -2.80
CA GLN A 55 17.84 -7.94 -2.17
C GLN A 55 17.31 -6.98 -1.09
N LEU A 56 16.16 -6.34 -1.32
CA LEU A 56 15.55 -5.49 -0.28
C LEU A 56 15.03 -6.32 0.89
N ALA A 57 14.40 -7.47 0.60
CA ALA A 57 13.90 -8.37 1.63
C ALA A 57 15.04 -8.84 2.55
N ASP A 58 16.19 -9.20 1.97
CA ASP A 58 17.40 -9.61 2.69
C ASP A 58 17.94 -8.48 3.57
N LYS A 59 18.01 -7.24 3.05
CA LYS A 59 18.47 -6.06 3.81
C LYS A 59 17.60 -5.74 5.03
N VAL A 60 16.28 -5.95 4.91
CA VAL A 60 15.31 -5.67 5.98
C VAL A 60 15.17 -6.88 6.94
N GLY A 61 15.57 -8.07 6.51
CA GLY A 61 15.42 -9.31 7.25
C GLY A 61 13.99 -9.86 7.21
N ILE A 62 13.35 -9.84 6.04
CA ILE A 62 12.03 -10.42 5.78
C ILE A 62 12.08 -11.38 4.61
N SER A 63 11.03 -12.19 4.43
CA SER A 63 10.92 -13.04 3.25
C SER A 63 10.59 -12.23 1.99
N HIS A 64 11.02 -12.72 0.84
CA HIS A 64 10.63 -12.18 -0.47
C HIS A 64 9.11 -12.06 -0.62
N GLN A 65 8.37 -13.08 -0.15
CA GLN A 65 6.92 -13.10 -0.20
C GLN A 65 6.30 -11.98 0.66
N ALA A 66 6.86 -11.72 1.84
CA ALA A 66 6.41 -10.60 2.67
C ALA A 66 6.60 -9.26 1.96
N LEU A 67 7.76 -9.03 1.33
CA LEU A 67 7.99 -7.81 0.54
C LEU A 67 7.01 -7.71 -0.64
N SER A 68 6.76 -8.80 -1.36
CA SER A 68 5.78 -8.82 -2.45
C SER A 68 4.38 -8.46 -1.95
N PHE A 69 3.94 -8.98 -0.80
CA PHE A 69 2.65 -8.59 -0.22
C PHE A 69 2.60 -7.12 0.19
N TYR A 70 3.70 -6.57 0.72
CA TYR A 70 3.79 -5.15 1.05
C TYR A 70 3.71 -4.27 -0.21
N GLU A 71 4.43 -4.60 -1.29
CA GLU A 71 4.41 -3.82 -2.54
C GLU A 71 3.06 -3.87 -3.25
N ASN A 72 2.27 -4.92 -3.01
CA ASN A 72 0.94 -5.09 -3.60
C ASN A 72 -0.19 -4.65 -2.67
N GLY A 73 0.11 -4.13 -1.48
CA GLY A 73 -0.91 -3.69 -0.51
C GLY A 73 -1.77 -4.83 0.06
N ILE A 74 -1.31 -6.07 -0.04
CA ILE A 74 -2.02 -7.27 0.41
C ILE A 74 -1.93 -7.43 1.94
N ARG A 75 -0.83 -6.94 2.53
CA ARG A 75 -0.53 -7.09 3.96
C ARG A 75 -0.10 -5.75 4.56
N GLU A 76 -0.56 -5.49 5.78
CA GLU A 76 -0.06 -4.37 6.59
C GLU A 76 1.34 -4.63 7.15
N CYS A 77 2.14 -3.58 7.21
CA CYS A 77 3.51 -3.61 7.70
C CYS A 77 3.55 -3.17 9.17
N LYS A 78 4.31 -3.88 10.01
CA LYS A 78 4.52 -3.47 11.41
C LYS A 78 5.52 -2.32 11.47
N ILE A 79 5.40 -1.49 12.51
CA ILE A 79 6.27 -0.31 12.71
C ILE A 79 7.77 -0.66 12.71
N ASP A 80 8.17 -1.78 13.31
CA ASP A 80 9.57 -2.22 13.34
C ASP A 80 10.16 -2.39 11.93
N TYR A 81 9.36 -2.88 10.98
CA TYR A 81 9.79 -3.02 9.59
C TYR A 81 9.76 -1.70 8.84
N LEU A 82 8.82 -0.80 9.14
CA LEU A 82 8.81 0.56 8.59
C LEU A 82 10.10 1.30 8.89
N ILE A 83 10.59 1.20 10.14
CA ILE A 83 11.87 1.80 10.55
C ILE A 83 13.02 1.21 9.73
N LYS A 84 13.10 -0.13 9.61
CA LYS A 84 14.15 -0.78 8.82
C LYS A 84 14.13 -0.41 7.35
N PHE A 85 12.95 -0.26 6.74
CA PHE A 85 12.83 0.22 5.36
C PHE A 85 13.36 1.65 5.23
N ALA A 86 12.95 2.53 6.14
CA ALA A 86 13.42 3.92 6.18
C ALA A 86 14.95 3.99 6.32
N ASP A 87 15.54 3.18 7.20
CA ASP A 87 17.00 3.08 7.38
C ASP A 87 17.72 2.61 6.09
N VAL A 88 17.18 1.60 5.40
CA VAL A 88 17.75 1.09 4.14
C VAL A 88 17.74 2.15 3.03
N PHE A 89 16.71 2.99 3.01
CA PHE A 89 16.56 4.05 2.00
C PHE A 89 17.21 5.38 2.42
N GLY A 90 17.57 5.55 3.69
CA GLY A 90 18.12 6.80 4.21
C GLY A 90 17.09 7.94 4.27
N ILE A 91 15.83 7.61 4.53
CA ILE A 91 14.71 8.58 4.63
C ILE A 91 14.02 8.45 6.00
N SER A 92 13.11 9.35 6.31
CA SER A 92 12.24 9.23 7.49
C SER A 92 11.09 8.23 7.26
N VAL A 93 10.55 7.67 8.35
CA VAL A 93 9.33 6.84 8.28
C VAL A 93 8.13 7.63 7.75
N ASP A 94 8.07 8.93 8.01
CA ASP A 94 7.02 9.81 7.51
C ASP A 94 7.03 9.91 5.98
N GLU A 95 8.21 10.14 5.39
CA GLU A 95 8.40 10.12 3.92
C GLU A 95 8.07 8.76 3.31
N LEU A 96 8.24 7.67 4.08
CA LEU A 96 7.92 6.33 3.62
C LEU A 96 6.40 6.07 3.55
N VAL A 97 5.58 6.71 4.41
CA VAL A 97 4.15 6.42 4.54
C VAL A 97 3.20 7.49 3.99
N ARG A 98 3.71 8.65 3.54
CA ARG A 98 2.91 9.75 2.95
C ARG A 98 2.86 9.75 1.42
#